data_AF-A0A5M4B3Z1-F1
#
_entry.id   AF-A0A5M4B3Z1-F1
#
_cell.length_a   1.000
_cell.length_b   1.000
_cell.length_c   1.000
_cell.angle_alpha   90.00
_cell.angle_beta   90.00
_cell.angle_gamma   90.00
#
_symmetry.space_group_name_H-M   'P 1'
#
loop_
_entity.id
_entity.type
_entity.pdbx_description
1 polymer ?
#
loop_
_entity_poly.entity_id
_entity_poly.type
_entity_poly.pdbx_seq_one_letter_code
_entity_poly.pdbx_strand_id
1 'polypeptide(L)'
;MSKVHELAKMIDHSILHPTLTDEDLKRECEVAKKYDVASVCVKPYMVSSAVALLKDTNVLVGCVIGFPAGNSKIAVKVFEAETACHDGAVEIDMVINIGKALQGDWEYIEEEVGAVTKACHKNGAIVKVIFETDYVAKEADLIKLCEICTKVGADYVKTSTGFGFAKGDDGKYSYEGATIPNLELMKKNVGPHVKVKAAGGVRTLDGLLAVKKAGCTRCGATATKTIIEEAIERFGDHG
;
A
#
# COMPACT_ATOMS: atom_id res chain seq x y z
N MET A 1 8.68 11.85 -20.27
CA MET A 1 9.03 11.15 -19.01
C MET A 1 9.71 9.85 -19.40
N SER A 2 10.91 9.54 -18.89
CA SER A 2 11.61 8.30 -19.26
C SER A 2 10.86 7.08 -18.69
N LYS A 3 11.03 5.91 -19.31
CA LYS A 3 10.41 4.67 -18.82
C LYS A 3 10.86 4.32 -17.39
N VAL A 4 12.12 4.61 -17.07
CA VAL A 4 12.67 4.46 -15.71
C VAL A 4 11.91 5.32 -14.70
N HIS A 5 11.68 6.60 -15.03
CA HIS A 5 10.97 7.52 -14.15
C HIS A 5 9.50 7.12 -13.95
N GLU A 6 8.84 6.63 -15.02
CA GLU A 6 7.48 6.09 -14.91
C GLU A 6 7.42 4.91 -13.93
N LEU A 7 8.38 3.97 -14.01
CA LEU A 7 8.47 2.83 -13.09
C LEU A 7 8.77 3.26 -11.65
N ALA A 8 9.64 4.26 -11.45
CA ALA A 8 9.88 4.83 -10.13
C ALA A 8 8.60 5.44 -9.52
N LYS A 9 7.81 6.16 -10.32
CA LYS A 9 6.50 6.71 -9.91
C LYS A 9 5.41 5.65 -9.70
N MET A 10 5.71 4.37 -9.96
CA MET A 10 4.87 3.27 -9.49
C MET A 10 5.23 2.77 -8.09
N ILE A 11 6.41 3.08 -7.54
CA ILE A 11 6.86 2.51 -6.25
C ILE A 11 6.45 3.36 -5.04
N ASP A 12 5.77 2.74 -4.06
CA ASP A 12 5.71 3.22 -2.67
C ASP A 12 6.87 2.54 -1.92
N HIS A 13 7.88 3.30 -1.53
CA HIS A 13 9.05 2.77 -0.82
C HIS A 13 8.68 2.50 0.64
N SER A 14 8.59 1.23 1.01
CA SER A 14 8.05 0.80 2.32
C SER A 14 9.11 0.80 3.42
N ILE A 15 8.82 1.53 4.51
CA ILE A 15 9.67 1.66 5.71
C ILE A 15 8.84 1.21 6.94
N LEU A 16 8.40 -0.05 6.91
CA LEU A 16 7.37 -0.57 7.82
C LEU A 16 7.82 -1.71 8.73
N HIS A 17 8.97 -2.33 8.47
CA HIS A 17 9.44 -3.41 9.33
C HIS A 17 9.60 -2.88 10.76
N PRO A 18 9.09 -3.58 11.80
CA PRO A 18 9.03 -3.04 13.17
C PRO A 18 10.39 -2.59 13.72
N THR A 19 11.47 -3.22 13.25
CA THR A 19 12.84 -2.93 13.68
C THR A 19 13.49 -1.73 12.98
N LEU A 20 12.87 -1.15 11.95
CA LEU A 20 13.43 0.04 11.29
C LEU A 20 13.35 1.24 12.23
N THR A 21 14.51 1.82 12.50
CA THR A 21 14.71 2.93 13.43
C THR A 21 14.56 4.29 12.76
N ASP A 22 14.69 5.36 13.52
CA ASP A 22 14.68 6.73 12.98
C ASP A 22 15.91 7.00 12.10
N GLU A 23 17.02 6.29 12.29
CA GLU A 23 18.17 6.37 11.39
C GLU A 23 17.94 5.58 10.09
N ASP A 24 17.21 4.46 10.18
CA ASP A 24 16.75 3.76 8.98
C ASP A 24 15.78 4.64 8.18
N LEU A 25 14.89 5.38 8.83
CA LEU A 25 14.02 6.33 8.16
C LEU A 25 14.84 7.33 7.33
N LYS A 26 15.88 7.95 7.90
CA LYS A 26 16.74 8.88 7.16
C LYS A 26 17.38 8.20 5.95
N ARG A 27 17.97 7.02 6.16
CA ARG A 27 18.65 6.25 5.10
C ARG A 27 17.71 5.87 3.96
N GLU A 28 16.52 5.39 4.27
CA GLU A 28 15.52 4.94 3.28
C GLU A 28 14.82 6.13 2.59
N CYS A 29 14.64 7.27 3.27
CA CYS A 29 14.23 8.51 2.62
C CYS A 29 15.23 8.97 1.56
N GLU A 30 16.54 8.84 1.78
CA GLU A 30 17.56 9.15 0.76
C GLU A 30 17.46 8.21 -0.46
N VAL A 31 17.13 6.93 -0.26
CA VAL A 31 16.83 6.00 -1.37
C VAL A 31 15.63 6.49 -2.15
N ALA A 32 14.54 6.83 -1.46
CA ALA A 32 13.31 7.32 -2.09
C ALA A 32 13.53 8.59 -2.90
N LYS A 33 14.31 9.55 -2.38
CA LYS A 33 14.73 10.77 -3.09
C LYS A 33 15.57 10.47 -4.32
N LYS A 34 16.61 9.65 -4.16
CA LYS A 34 17.57 9.33 -5.23
C LYS A 34 16.86 8.79 -6.46
N TYR A 35 15.87 7.91 -6.27
CA TYR A 35 15.14 7.28 -7.37
C TYR A 35 13.84 8.00 -7.73
N ASP A 36 13.52 9.13 -7.07
CA ASP A 36 12.29 9.91 -7.25
C ASP A 36 11.02 9.04 -7.30
N VAL A 37 10.89 8.14 -6.32
CA VAL A 37 9.69 7.28 -6.20
C VAL A 37 8.44 8.14 -5.96
N ALA A 38 7.23 7.57 -6.08
CA ALA A 38 6.05 8.42 -5.87
C ALA A 38 5.78 8.71 -4.39
N SER A 39 6.07 7.78 -3.48
CA SER A 39 5.91 8.01 -2.05
C SER A 39 6.78 7.10 -1.20
N VAL A 40 7.02 7.48 0.04
CA VAL A 40 7.41 6.58 1.12
C VAL A 40 6.18 6.12 1.89
N CYS A 41 6.18 4.90 2.42
CA CYS A 41 5.14 4.41 3.31
C CYS A 41 5.73 4.09 4.68
N VAL A 42 5.37 4.88 5.70
CA VAL A 42 6.00 4.88 7.03
C VAL A 42 5.02 4.48 8.13
N LYS A 43 5.57 4.19 9.32
CA LYS A 43 4.81 4.00 10.55
C LYS A 43 4.23 5.35 11.05
N PRO A 44 3.08 5.37 11.75
CA PRO A 44 2.46 6.62 12.22
C PRO A 44 3.40 7.59 12.92
N TYR A 45 4.20 7.12 13.87
CA TYR A 45 5.09 8.00 14.64
C TYR A 45 6.22 8.64 13.82
N MET A 46 6.48 8.15 12.61
CA MET A 46 7.55 8.63 11.73
C MET A 46 7.08 9.71 10.74
N VAL A 47 5.78 10.01 10.65
CA VAL A 47 5.22 10.85 9.58
C VAL A 47 5.86 12.24 9.55
N SER A 48 5.86 12.99 10.66
CA SER A 48 6.43 14.35 10.68
C SER A 48 7.93 14.37 10.31
N SER A 49 8.68 13.36 10.77
CA SER A 49 10.10 13.20 10.41
C SER A 49 10.28 12.91 8.93
N ALA A 50 9.46 12.03 8.34
CA ALA A 50 9.49 11.73 6.92
C ALA A 50 9.15 12.97 6.07
N VAL A 51 8.15 13.76 6.46
CA VAL A 51 7.78 15.03 5.82
C VAL A 51 8.95 16.01 5.85
N ALA A 52 9.59 16.17 7.00
CA ALA A 52 10.75 17.06 7.14
C ALA A 52 11.93 16.60 6.26
N LEU A 53 12.20 15.30 6.22
CA LEU A 53 13.27 14.72 5.42
C LEU A 53 13.01 14.86 3.92
N LEU A 54 11.77 14.72 3.46
CA LEU A 54 11.38 14.75 2.05
C LEU A 54 10.92 16.12 1.57
N LYS A 55 11.11 17.15 2.39
CA LYS A 55 10.82 18.54 2.02
C LYS A 55 11.55 18.91 0.72
N ASP A 56 10.87 19.68 -0.12
CA ASP A 56 11.37 20.18 -1.42
C ASP A 56 11.65 19.05 -2.45
N THR A 57 11.03 17.89 -2.27
CA THR A 57 11.06 16.77 -3.24
C THR A 57 9.66 16.48 -3.80
N ASN A 58 9.58 15.66 -4.84
CA ASN A 58 8.30 15.17 -5.41
C ASN A 58 7.89 13.80 -4.83
N VAL A 59 8.49 13.38 -3.71
CA VAL A 59 8.18 12.12 -3.03
C VAL A 59 7.14 12.39 -1.95
N LEU A 60 5.95 11.80 -2.09
CA LEU A 60 4.87 11.96 -1.11
C LEU A 60 5.15 11.15 0.17
N VAL A 61 4.49 11.52 1.25
CA VAL A 61 4.52 10.77 2.52
C VAL A 61 3.19 10.07 2.72
N GLY A 62 3.24 8.73 2.74
CA GLY A 62 2.12 7.87 3.10
C GLY A 62 2.32 7.20 4.45
N CYS A 63 1.24 6.87 5.13
CA CYS A 63 1.22 6.22 6.44
C CYS A 63 0.31 5.00 6.46
N VAL A 64 0.68 3.96 7.21
CA VAL A 64 -0.23 2.83 7.51
C VAL A 64 -1.03 3.08 8.80
N ILE A 65 -2.21 2.48 8.91
CA ILE A 65 -3.17 2.64 10.02
C ILE A 65 -3.99 1.36 10.21
N GLY A 66 -4.29 1.02 11.47
CA GLY A 66 -4.79 -0.29 11.86
C GLY A 66 -3.85 -1.43 11.45
N PHE A 67 -2.57 -1.14 11.21
CA PHE A 67 -1.63 -2.03 10.52
C PHE A 67 -0.77 -2.85 11.49
N PRO A 68 -0.40 -4.10 11.15
CA PRO A 68 -0.82 -4.87 9.98
C PRO A 68 -2.11 -5.67 10.22
N ALA A 69 -2.59 -5.80 11.46
CA ALA A 69 -3.60 -6.79 11.81
C ALA A 69 -5.06 -6.38 11.52
N GLY A 70 -5.32 -5.10 11.25
CA GLY A 70 -6.67 -4.60 10.93
C GLY A 70 -7.69 -4.69 12.08
N ASN A 71 -7.27 -5.04 13.29
CA ASN A 71 -8.15 -5.46 14.38
C ASN A 71 -8.56 -4.35 15.37
N SER A 72 -8.11 -3.12 15.13
CA SER A 72 -8.54 -1.94 15.91
C SER A 72 -9.99 -1.56 15.58
N LYS A 73 -10.68 -0.94 16.55
CA LYS A 73 -12.03 -0.39 16.33
C LYS A 73 -12.02 0.74 15.30
N ILE A 74 -13.15 0.96 14.63
CA ILE A 74 -13.34 2.04 13.63
C ILE A 74 -12.86 3.39 14.17
N ALA A 75 -13.31 3.78 15.36
CA ALA A 75 -12.94 5.07 15.98
C ALA A 75 -11.41 5.23 16.20
N VAL A 76 -10.71 4.13 16.47
CA VAL A 76 -9.24 4.15 16.63
C VAL A 76 -8.56 4.33 15.29
N LYS A 77 -9.01 3.61 14.24
CA LYS A 77 -8.48 3.77 12.88
C LYS A 77 -8.72 5.18 12.33
N VAL A 78 -9.89 5.77 12.61
CA VAL A 78 -10.22 7.16 12.23
C VAL A 78 -9.28 8.13 12.95
N PHE A 79 -9.12 8.01 14.27
CA PHE A 79 -8.22 8.86 15.04
C PHE A 79 -6.77 8.76 14.55
N GLU A 80 -6.29 7.55 14.28
CA GLU A 80 -4.93 7.31 13.77
C GLU A 80 -4.74 7.93 12.38
N ALA A 81 -5.74 7.81 11.48
CA ALA A 81 -5.72 8.41 10.16
C ALA A 81 -5.70 9.94 10.22
N GLU A 82 -6.56 10.56 11.04
CA GLU A 82 -6.58 12.02 11.22
C GLU A 82 -5.25 12.52 11.81
N THR A 83 -4.69 11.81 12.80
CA THR A 83 -3.39 12.13 13.38
C THR A 83 -2.29 12.09 12.31
N ALA A 84 -2.21 11.01 11.54
CA ALA A 84 -1.22 10.91 10.45
C ALA A 84 -1.39 12.02 9.40
N CYS A 85 -2.62 12.40 9.06
CA CYS A 85 -2.86 13.52 8.15
C CYS A 85 -2.39 14.86 8.74
N HIS A 86 -2.68 15.12 10.03
CA HIS A 86 -2.20 16.32 10.71
C HIS A 86 -0.67 16.39 10.79
N ASP A 87 -0.01 15.24 10.92
CA ASP A 87 1.45 15.12 10.90
C ASP A 87 2.05 15.32 9.49
N GLY A 88 1.20 15.37 8.45
CA GLY A 88 1.54 15.72 7.07
C GLY A 88 1.51 14.56 6.07
N ALA A 89 0.98 13.39 6.45
CA ALA A 89 0.74 12.32 5.48
C ALA A 89 -0.38 12.73 4.51
N VAL A 90 -0.15 12.50 3.21
CA VAL A 90 -1.12 12.77 2.14
C VAL A 90 -1.67 11.49 1.52
N GLU A 91 -1.19 10.33 1.99
CA GLU A 91 -1.74 9.03 1.62
C GLU A 91 -1.85 8.11 2.84
N ILE A 92 -2.93 7.35 2.92
CA ILE A 92 -3.29 6.55 4.10
C ILE A 92 -3.58 5.10 3.67
N ASP A 93 -2.76 4.13 4.08
CA ASP A 93 -2.83 2.72 3.71
C ASP A 93 -3.47 1.88 4.86
N MET A 94 -4.81 1.78 4.89
CA MET A 94 -5.57 1.13 5.98
C MET A 94 -5.69 -0.37 5.79
N VAL A 95 -5.69 -1.14 6.89
CA VAL A 95 -6.05 -2.56 6.86
C VAL A 95 -7.51 -2.73 7.27
N ILE A 96 -8.28 -3.48 6.47
CA ILE A 96 -9.67 -3.84 6.84
C ILE A 96 -9.69 -4.72 8.09
N ASN A 97 -10.83 -4.80 8.77
CA ASN A 97 -11.03 -5.82 9.78
C ASN A 97 -11.16 -7.21 9.15
N ILE A 98 -10.06 -7.96 9.09
CA ILE A 98 -9.97 -9.28 8.47
C ILE A 98 -10.97 -10.26 9.08
N GLY A 99 -11.14 -10.26 10.41
CA GLY A 99 -12.08 -11.15 11.09
C GLY A 99 -13.53 -10.91 10.68
N LYS A 100 -13.92 -9.64 10.52
CA LYS A 100 -15.26 -9.24 10.06
C LYS A 100 -15.49 -9.61 8.59
N ALA A 101 -14.48 -9.43 7.73
CA ALA A 101 -14.55 -9.85 6.33
C ALA A 101 -14.72 -11.38 6.22
N LEU A 102 -13.96 -12.17 6.97
CA LEU A 102 -14.06 -13.64 6.96
C LEU A 102 -15.41 -14.17 7.50
N GLN A 103 -16.11 -13.37 8.32
CA GLN A 103 -17.47 -13.65 8.79
C GLN A 103 -18.57 -13.21 7.81
N GLY A 104 -18.21 -12.49 6.74
CA GLY A 104 -19.17 -11.89 5.84
C GLY A 104 -19.95 -10.72 6.44
N ASP A 105 -19.43 -10.07 7.49
CA ASP A 105 -20.02 -8.87 8.10
C ASP A 105 -19.69 -7.63 7.25
N TRP A 106 -20.30 -7.58 6.07
CA TRP A 106 -20.04 -6.55 5.06
C TRP A 106 -20.55 -5.17 5.46
N GLU A 107 -21.56 -5.09 6.32
CA GLU A 107 -22.05 -3.83 6.88
C GLU A 107 -20.97 -3.17 7.73
N TYR A 108 -20.33 -3.93 8.63
CA TYR A 108 -19.22 -3.42 9.42
C TYR A 108 -18.04 -2.96 8.54
N ILE A 109 -17.69 -3.72 7.50
CA ILE A 109 -16.60 -3.36 6.60
C ILE A 109 -16.92 -2.09 5.81
N GLU A 110 -18.15 -1.95 5.33
CA GLU A 110 -18.59 -0.73 4.64
C GLU A 110 -18.53 0.50 5.57
N GLU A 111 -19.01 0.36 6.81
CA GLU A 111 -18.91 1.42 7.83
C GLU A 111 -17.45 1.79 8.12
N GLU A 112 -16.59 0.79 8.33
CA GLU A 112 -15.18 1.00 8.65
C GLU A 112 -14.43 1.71 7.53
N VAL A 113 -14.52 1.21 6.31
CA VAL A 113 -13.81 1.80 5.15
C VAL A 113 -14.40 3.17 4.83
N GLY A 114 -15.72 3.34 4.92
CA GLY A 114 -16.37 4.63 4.69
C GLY A 114 -15.95 5.69 5.71
N ALA A 115 -15.85 5.34 7.00
CA ALA A 115 -15.43 6.26 8.05
C ALA A 115 -13.99 6.74 7.86
N VAL A 116 -13.06 5.82 7.57
CA VAL A 116 -11.65 6.17 7.33
C VAL A 116 -11.48 6.95 6.02
N THR A 117 -12.15 6.55 4.94
CA THR A 117 -12.15 7.29 3.66
C THR A 117 -12.57 8.75 3.88
N LYS A 118 -13.70 8.96 4.57
CA LYS A 118 -14.21 10.30 4.87
C LYS A 118 -13.22 11.13 5.69
N ALA A 119 -12.58 10.52 6.70
CA ALA A 119 -11.59 11.20 7.53
C ALA A 119 -10.35 11.62 6.72
N CYS A 120 -9.86 10.76 5.83
CA CYS A 120 -8.72 11.07 4.96
C CYS A 120 -9.04 12.21 3.99
N HIS A 121 -10.17 12.10 3.26
CA HIS A 121 -10.58 13.10 2.27
C HIS A 121 -10.82 14.47 2.89
N LYS A 122 -11.41 14.53 4.09
CA LYS A 122 -11.59 15.78 4.85
C LYS A 122 -10.25 16.49 5.14
N ASN A 123 -9.17 15.73 5.28
CA ASN A 123 -7.83 16.23 5.51
C ASN A 123 -6.97 16.30 4.23
N GLY A 124 -7.57 16.10 3.05
CA GLY A 124 -6.87 16.20 1.76
C GLY A 124 -5.95 15.01 1.45
N ALA A 125 -6.07 13.89 2.15
CA ALA A 125 -5.31 12.67 1.91
C ALA A 125 -6.11 11.61 1.14
N ILE A 126 -5.46 10.84 0.29
CA ILE A 126 -6.07 9.67 -0.37
C ILE A 126 -6.02 8.43 0.54
N VAL A 127 -6.94 7.49 0.34
CA VAL A 127 -6.98 6.22 1.09
C VAL A 127 -6.71 5.01 0.19
N LYS A 128 -5.91 4.06 0.69
CA LYS A 128 -5.64 2.76 0.09
C LYS A 128 -6.05 1.66 1.04
N VAL A 129 -6.95 0.78 0.62
CA VAL A 129 -7.57 -0.22 1.49
C VAL A 129 -6.91 -1.59 1.27
N ILE A 130 -6.19 -2.08 2.27
CA ILE A 130 -5.50 -3.37 2.28
C ILE A 130 -6.49 -4.47 2.66
N PHE A 131 -6.65 -5.45 1.77
CA PHE A 131 -7.55 -6.59 2.00
C PHE A 131 -6.88 -7.73 2.79
N GLU A 132 -5.55 -7.82 2.71
CA GLU A 132 -4.75 -8.94 3.19
C GLU A 132 -5.14 -10.27 2.52
N THR A 133 -4.84 -10.36 1.22
CA THR A 133 -5.25 -11.48 0.36
C THR A 133 -4.70 -12.84 0.78
N ASP A 134 -3.62 -12.86 1.58
CA ASP A 134 -3.09 -14.09 2.19
C ASP A 134 -4.07 -14.73 3.18
N TYR A 135 -4.97 -13.94 3.79
CA TYR A 135 -6.04 -14.44 4.67
C TYR A 135 -7.40 -14.39 4.00
N VAL A 136 -7.72 -13.29 3.30
CA VAL A 136 -8.98 -13.12 2.57
C VAL A 136 -8.79 -13.63 1.14
N ALA A 137 -8.78 -14.96 0.99
CA ALA A 137 -8.40 -15.60 -0.27
C ALA A 137 -9.58 -15.93 -1.21
N LYS A 138 -10.83 -15.89 -0.73
CA LYS A 138 -11.99 -16.23 -1.55
C LYS A 138 -12.25 -15.13 -2.57
N GLU A 139 -12.39 -15.50 -3.85
CA GLU A 139 -12.69 -14.53 -4.92
C GLU A 139 -13.95 -13.71 -4.63
N ALA A 140 -15.00 -14.34 -4.10
CA ALA A 140 -16.25 -13.66 -3.74
C ALA A 140 -16.04 -12.56 -2.68
N ASP A 141 -15.16 -12.78 -1.71
CA ASP A 141 -14.85 -11.80 -0.66
C ASP A 141 -14.05 -10.64 -1.26
N LEU A 142 -13.08 -10.92 -2.14
CA LEU A 142 -12.31 -9.88 -2.86
C LEU A 142 -13.19 -9.01 -3.76
N ILE A 143 -14.12 -9.63 -4.50
CA ILE A 143 -15.11 -8.92 -5.30
C ILE A 143 -15.95 -8.01 -4.39
N LYS A 144 -16.44 -8.56 -3.27
CA LYS A 144 -17.29 -7.78 -2.35
C LYS A 144 -16.56 -6.58 -1.75
N LEU A 145 -15.29 -6.75 -1.39
CA LEU A 145 -14.44 -5.67 -0.90
C LEU A 145 -14.20 -4.59 -1.98
N CYS A 146 -14.02 -4.97 -3.25
CA CYS A 146 -13.91 -4.02 -4.36
C CYS A 146 -15.20 -3.21 -4.54
N GLU A 147 -16.37 -3.85 -4.45
CA GLU A 147 -17.68 -3.18 -4.51
C GLU A 147 -17.83 -2.16 -3.37
N ILE A 148 -17.51 -2.57 -2.14
CA ILE A 148 -17.58 -1.69 -0.96
C ILE A 148 -16.65 -0.49 -1.14
N CYS A 149 -15.38 -0.72 -1.50
CA CYS A 149 -14.41 0.36 -1.71
C CYS A 149 -14.87 1.33 -2.80
N THR A 150 -15.49 0.81 -3.87
CA THR A 150 -16.09 1.63 -4.93
C THR A 150 -17.24 2.46 -4.40
N LYS A 151 -18.16 1.85 -3.64
CA LYS A 151 -19.36 2.51 -3.10
C LYS A 151 -19.01 3.63 -2.14
N VAL A 152 -18.03 3.42 -1.26
CA VAL A 152 -17.63 4.41 -0.25
C VAL A 152 -16.61 5.43 -0.75
N GLY A 153 -16.14 5.27 -2.00
CA GLY A 153 -15.24 6.22 -2.66
C GLY A 153 -13.78 6.11 -2.23
N ALA A 154 -13.30 4.93 -1.83
CA ALA A 154 -11.88 4.74 -1.55
C ALA A 154 -11.03 4.91 -2.84
N ASP A 155 -9.83 5.47 -2.74
CA ASP A 155 -9.02 5.80 -3.93
C ASP A 155 -8.27 4.58 -4.50
N TYR A 156 -7.85 3.67 -3.60
CA TYR A 156 -7.15 2.45 -3.97
C TYR A 156 -7.65 1.24 -3.19
N VAL A 157 -7.62 0.09 -3.84
CA VAL A 157 -7.56 -1.22 -3.19
C VAL A 157 -6.14 -1.76 -3.24
N LYS A 158 -5.72 -2.49 -2.20
CA LYS A 158 -4.36 -2.99 -2.02
C LYS A 158 -4.41 -4.46 -1.58
N THR A 159 -3.51 -5.27 -2.11
CA THR A 159 -3.48 -6.72 -1.83
C THR A 159 -3.13 -7.02 -0.37
N SER A 160 -1.88 -6.76 0.03
CA SER A 160 -1.33 -7.30 1.27
C SER A 160 -0.55 -6.27 2.09
N THR A 161 -0.35 -6.56 3.37
CA THR A 161 0.51 -5.79 4.27
C THR A 161 1.98 -6.17 4.12
N GLY A 162 2.26 -7.41 3.68
CA GLY A 162 3.57 -8.04 3.76
C GLY A 162 3.87 -8.71 5.12
N PHE A 163 2.87 -8.76 6.01
CA PHE A 163 2.91 -9.38 7.33
C PHE A 163 1.75 -10.39 7.52
N GLY A 164 1.05 -10.76 6.44
CA GLY A 164 -0.02 -11.77 6.41
C GLY A 164 0.50 -13.20 6.54
N PHE A 165 1.30 -13.46 7.57
CA PHE A 165 1.95 -14.75 7.78
C PHE A 165 0.93 -15.85 8.08
N ALA A 166 0.94 -16.90 7.27
CA ALA A 166 0.20 -18.14 7.48
C ALA A 166 1.18 -19.28 7.79
N LYS A 167 0.77 -20.23 8.63
CA LYS A 167 1.59 -21.40 8.95
C LYS A 167 1.43 -22.45 7.84
N GLY A 168 2.51 -22.74 7.13
CA GLY A 168 2.55 -23.78 6.12
C GLY A 168 2.62 -25.19 6.70
N ASP A 169 2.47 -26.19 5.83
CA ASP A 169 2.57 -27.62 6.19
C ASP A 169 3.95 -28.00 6.74
N ASP A 170 4.98 -27.22 6.41
CA ASP A 170 6.34 -27.35 6.93
C ASP A 170 6.50 -26.82 8.36
N GLY A 171 5.42 -26.32 8.95
CA GLY A 171 5.36 -25.77 10.30
C GLY A 171 5.92 -24.35 10.43
N LYS A 172 6.37 -23.72 9.33
CA LYS A 172 6.91 -22.36 9.32
C LYS A 172 5.87 -21.36 8.89
N TYR A 173 6.09 -20.10 9.24
CA TYR A 173 5.26 -18.99 8.82
C TYR A 173 5.81 -18.38 7.53
N SER A 174 4.97 -18.23 6.52
CA SER A 174 5.28 -17.57 5.24
C SER A 174 4.07 -16.76 4.76
N TYR A 175 4.27 -15.95 3.72
CA TYR A 175 3.20 -15.23 3.04
C TYR A 175 3.54 -15.17 1.54
N GLU A 176 2.52 -15.09 0.70
CA GLU A 176 2.65 -14.96 -0.74
C GLU A 176 2.58 -13.48 -1.17
N GLY A 177 1.65 -12.73 -0.60
CA GLY A 177 1.46 -11.32 -0.92
C GLY A 177 0.64 -11.10 -2.20
N ALA A 178 1.10 -10.19 -3.06
CA ALA A 178 0.42 -9.88 -4.31
C ALA A 178 0.62 -11.00 -5.35
N THR A 179 -0.49 -11.56 -5.83
CA THR A 179 -0.51 -12.50 -6.96
C THR A 179 -1.15 -11.86 -8.17
N ILE A 180 -0.68 -12.20 -9.38
CA ILE A 180 -1.26 -11.66 -10.64
C ILE A 180 -2.76 -11.98 -10.75
N PRO A 181 -3.24 -13.20 -10.45
CA PRO A 181 -4.68 -13.50 -10.47
C PRO A 181 -5.51 -12.59 -9.55
N ASN A 182 -5.06 -12.35 -8.31
CA ASN A 182 -5.76 -11.47 -7.39
C ASN A 182 -5.77 -10.03 -7.89
N LEU A 183 -4.67 -9.55 -8.47
CA LEU A 183 -4.58 -8.20 -9.03
C LEU A 183 -5.52 -7.99 -10.21
N GLU A 184 -5.58 -8.96 -11.14
CA GLU A 184 -6.47 -8.93 -12.29
C GLU A 184 -7.94 -9.00 -11.84
N LEU A 185 -8.25 -9.86 -10.86
CA LEU A 185 -9.58 -9.95 -10.26
C LEU A 185 -9.99 -8.63 -9.62
N MET A 186 -9.15 -8.05 -8.77
CA MET A 186 -9.41 -6.75 -8.14
C MET A 186 -9.60 -5.68 -9.21
N LYS A 187 -8.72 -5.61 -10.22
CA LYS A 187 -8.80 -4.61 -11.27
C LYS A 187 -10.09 -4.68 -12.09
N LYS A 188 -10.61 -5.89 -12.32
CA LYS A 188 -11.87 -6.13 -13.03
C LYS A 188 -13.11 -5.68 -12.23
N ASN A 189 -13.03 -5.70 -10.89
CA ASN A 189 -14.19 -5.49 -10.02
C ASN A 189 -14.21 -4.14 -9.29
N VAL A 190 -13.14 -3.37 -9.36
CA VAL A 190 -13.16 -1.97 -8.89
C VAL A 190 -13.84 -1.03 -9.88
N GLY A 191 -14.53 -0.02 -9.36
CA GLY A 191 -15.13 1.04 -10.17
C GLY A 191 -14.10 1.92 -10.89
N PRO A 192 -14.54 2.75 -11.85
CA PRO A 192 -13.65 3.50 -12.76
C PRO A 192 -12.70 4.48 -12.05
N HIS A 193 -13.04 4.95 -10.85
CA HIS A 193 -12.26 5.91 -10.07
C HIS A 193 -11.34 5.25 -9.04
N VAL A 194 -11.47 3.94 -8.81
CA VAL A 194 -10.68 3.21 -7.81
C VAL A 194 -9.52 2.51 -8.52
N LYS A 195 -8.31 2.71 -8.00
CA LYS A 195 -7.08 2.15 -8.54
C LYS A 195 -6.65 0.91 -7.76
N VAL A 196 -5.74 0.13 -8.33
CA VAL A 196 -5.17 -1.06 -7.68
C VAL A 196 -3.70 -0.82 -7.34
N LYS A 197 -3.32 -1.21 -6.12
CA LYS A 197 -1.94 -1.21 -5.61
C LYS A 197 -1.51 -2.64 -5.28
N ALA A 198 -0.42 -3.11 -5.88
CA ALA A 198 0.20 -4.36 -5.49
C ALA A 198 1.08 -4.15 -4.24
N ALA A 199 1.09 -5.10 -3.32
CA ALA A 199 2.02 -5.10 -2.19
C ALA A 199 2.25 -6.52 -1.67
N GLY A 200 3.47 -6.77 -1.17
CA GLY A 200 3.94 -8.09 -0.77
C GLY A 200 4.54 -8.85 -1.96
N GLY A 201 5.78 -9.30 -1.83
CA GLY A 201 6.44 -10.20 -2.80
C GLY A 201 7.12 -9.55 -4.01
N VAL A 202 6.85 -8.28 -4.34
CA VAL A 202 7.47 -7.61 -5.50
C VAL A 202 8.88 -7.12 -5.18
N ARG A 203 9.89 -7.84 -5.70
CA ARG A 203 11.33 -7.59 -5.40
C ARG A 203 12.22 -7.38 -6.64
N THR A 204 11.68 -7.57 -7.84
CA THR A 204 12.44 -7.52 -9.10
C THR A 204 11.76 -6.60 -10.10
N LEU A 205 12.50 -6.13 -11.11
CA LEU A 205 11.93 -5.35 -12.20
C LEU A 205 10.85 -6.12 -12.96
N ASP A 206 11.09 -7.40 -13.26
CA ASP A 206 10.11 -8.24 -13.95
C ASP A 206 8.82 -8.40 -13.14
N GLY A 207 8.92 -8.48 -11.81
CA GLY A 207 7.77 -8.43 -10.90
C GLY A 207 7.02 -7.10 -11.00
N LEU A 208 7.72 -5.97 -10.99
CA LEU A 208 7.10 -4.65 -11.14
C LEU A 208 6.39 -4.49 -12.51
N LEU A 209 6.99 -4.99 -13.58
CA LEU A 209 6.40 -4.98 -14.92
C LEU A 209 5.16 -5.88 -15.00
N ALA A 210 5.18 -7.04 -14.33
CA ALA A 210 4.03 -7.94 -14.28
C ALA A 210 2.84 -7.29 -13.54
N VAL A 211 3.07 -6.66 -12.38
CA VAL A 211 1.97 -5.97 -11.65
C VAL A 211 1.44 -4.76 -12.42
N LYS A 212 2.32 -4.03 -13.15
CA LYS A 212 1.90 -2.97 -14.08
C LYS A 212 0.97 -3.51 -15.16
N LYS A 213 1.36 -4.63 -15.78
CA LYS A 213 0.56 -5.30 -16.82
C LYS A 213 -0.80 -5.79 -16.29
N ALA A 214 -0.86 -6.22 -15.03
CA ALA A 214 -2.12 -6.58 -14.35
C ALA A 214 -3.03 -5.37 -14.04
N GLY A 215 -2.61 -4.14 -14.39
CA GLY A 215 -3.42 -2.93 -14.24
C GLY A 215 -3.19 -2.17 -12.93
N CYS A 216 -2.14 -2.49 -12.17
CA CYS A 216 -1.75 -1.72 -10.99
C CYS A 216 -1.12 -0.39 -11.39
N THR A 217 -1.41 0.65 -10.62
CA THR A 217 -0.78 1.98 -10.79
C THR A 217 0.22 2.30 -9.69
N ARG A 218 0.20 1.54 -8.59
CA ARG A 218 1.14 1.63 -7.47
C ARG A 218 1.63 0.23 -7.06
N CYS A 219 2.80 0.17 -6.45
CA CYS A 219 3.43 -1.03 -5.92
C CYS A 219 4.19 -0.71 -4.62
N GLY A 220 3.81 -1.31 -3.51
CA GLY A 220 4.57 -1.25 -2.28
C GLY A 220 5.79 -2.18 -2.34
N ALA A 221 7.00 -1.64 -2.20
CA ALA A 221 8.23 -2.42 -2.29
C ALA A 221 9.31 -1.92 -1.31
N THR A 222 10.11 -2.85 -0.80
CA THR A 222 11.34 -2.54 -0.04
C THR A 222 12.59 -2.60 -0.92
N ALA A 223 12.52 -3.27 -2.08
CA ALA A 223 13.63 -3.49 -3.00
C ALA A 223 13.77 -2.38 -4.08
N THR A 224 13.40 -1.14 -3.76
CA THR A 224 13.39 -0.01 -4.72
C THR A 224 14.71 0.13 -5.47
N LYS A 225 15.83 0.13 -4.75
CA LYS A 225 17.16 0.26 -5.35
C LYS A 225 17.39 -0.82 -6.42
N THR A 226 17.20 -2.08 -6.06
CA THR A 226 17.37 -3.22 -6.96
C THR A 226 16.49 -3.08 -8.21
N ILE A 227 15.21 -2.77 -8.03
CA ILE A 227 14.24 -2.67 -9.11
C ILE A 227 14.61 -1.55 -10.08
N ILE A 228 14.99 -0.37 -9.56
CA ILE A 228 15.25 0.81 -10.40
C ILE A 228 16.65 0.77 -11.02
N GLU A 229 17.66 0.23 -10.35
CA GLU A 229 18.98 0.03 -10.96
C GLU A 229 18.90 -0.91 -12.16
N GLU A 230 18.17 -2.03 -12.03
CA GLU A 230 17.90 -2.94 -13.16
C GLU A 230 17.10 -2.23 -14.27
N ALA A 231 16.15 -1.35 -13.92
CA ALA A 231 15.40 -0.57 -14.91
C ALA A 231 16.29 0.41 -15.68
N ILE A 232 17.27 1.04 -15.01
CA ILE A 232 18.27 1.92 -15.64
C ILE A 232 19.15 1.12 -16.60
N GLU A 233 19.59 -0.07 -16.21
CA GLU A 233 20.38 -0.92 -17.11
C GLU A 233 19.59 -1.32 -18.37
N ARG A 234 18.33 -1.76 -18.21
CA ARG A 234 17.51 -2.24 -19.32
C ARG A 234 16.90 -1.14 -20.19
N PHE A 235 16.56 0.00 -19.60
CA PHE A 235 15.76 1.06 -20.25
C PHE A 235 16.33 2.46 -20.11
N GLY A 236 17.50 2.63 -19.47
CA GLY A 236 18.19 3.91 -19.44
C GLY A 236 18.66 4.31 -20.83
N ASP A 237 18.70 5.60 -21.09
CA ASP A 237 19.31 6.14 -22.29
C ASP A 237 20.84 5.97 -22.17
N HIS A 238 21.34 4.88 -22.74
CA HIS A 238 22.76 4.73 -23.04
C HIS A 238 23.01 5.58 -24.28
N GLY A 239 23.42 6.83 -24.07
CA GLY A 239 23.64 7.80 -25.14
C GLY A 239 24.42 7.27 -26.35
#